data_AF-A0A813HXR6-F1
#
_entry.id   AF-A0A813HXR6-F1
#
_cell.length_a   1.000
_cell.length_b   1.000
_cell.length_c   1.000
_cell.angle_alpha   90.00
_cell.angle_beta   90.00
_cell.angle_gamma   90.00
#
_symmetry.space_group_name_H-M   'P 1'
#
loop_
_entity.id
_entity.type
_entity.pdbx_description
1 polymer ?
#
loop_
_entity_poly.entity_id
_entity_poly.type
_entity_poly.pdbx_seq_one_letter_code
_entity_poly.pdbx_strand_id
1 'polypeptide(L)'
;MEPNRFGQKTLAKLSMQLGASHFWALLMTGTDTIRELSSLRWDPAYLYEPDKDLALGKYYSKHGGFVLEEHLMGFDAAFFGMSGKTAALIDPLQRNSLEVGYGILHQAGWNK
;
A
#
# COMPACT_ATOMS: atom_id res chain seq x y z
N MET A 1 19.06 22.19 -3.82
CA MET A 1 18.17 21.21 -4.45
C MET A 1 17.33 20.58 -3.36
N GLU A 2 16.04 20.95 -3.31
CA GLU A 2 15.08 20.50 -2.30
C GLU A 2 14.79 18.99 -2.44
N PRO A 3 14.92 18.18 -1.38
CA PRO A 3 14.58 16.77 -1.45
C PRO A 3 13.06 16.56 -1.36
N ASN A 4 12.47 16.29 -2.52
CA ASN A 4 11.32 15.42 -2.79
C ASN A 4 10.18 15.33 -1.73
N ARG A 5 9.14 16.14 -1.96
CA ARG A 5 7.79 16.04 -1.37
C ARG A 5 7.03 14.71 -1.66
N PHE A 6 7.62 13.75 -2.37
CA PHE A 6 6.98 12.47 -2.73
C PHE A 6 7.00 11.41 -1.61
N GLY A 7 7.81 11.58 -0.56
CA GLY A 7 7.97 10.58 0.50
C GLY A 7 6.78 10.44 1.47
N GLN A 8 5.96 11.48 1.65
CA GLN A 8 4.94 11.49 2.72
C GLN A 8 3.77 10.53 2.48
N LYS A 9 3.41 10.25 1.20
CA LYS A 9 2.29 9.34 0.88
C LYS A 9 2.66 7.86 1.01
N THR A 10 3.92 7.51 0.78
CA THR A 10 4.44 6.14 0.90
C THR A 10 4.59 5.73 2.38
N LEU A 11 5.00 6.68 3.22
CA LEU A 11 5.26 6.46 4.65
C LEU A 11 3.99 6.15 5.46
N ALA A 12 2.87 6.80 5.17
CA ALA A 12 1.60 6.53 5.85
C ALA A 12 1.06 5.11 5.56
N LYS A 13 1.38 4.54 4.40
CA LYS A 13 0.89 3.21 4.02
C LYS A 13 1.73 2.08 4.62
N LEU A 14 3.03 2.31 4.80
CA LEU A 14 3.93 1.40 5.53
C LEU A 14 3.62 1.35 7.03
N SER A 15 3.23 2.48 7.64
CA SER A 15 2.79 2.52 9.05
C SER A 15 1.51 1.76 9.31
N MET A 16 0.57 1.80 8.36
CA MET A 16 -0.68 1.04 8.41
C MET A 16 -0.47 -0.48 8.28
N GLN A 17 0.61 -0.91 7.62
CA GLN A 17 0.80 -2.32 7.26
C GLN A 17 1.69 -3.10 8.23
N LEU A 18 2.70 -2.45 8.80
CA LEU A 18 3.62 -3.09 9.75
C LEU A 18 3.22 -2.83 11.21
N GLY A 19 2.25 -1.95 11.43
CA GLY A 19 1.94 -1.34 12.71
C GLY A 19 2.92 -0.21 13.04
N ALA A 20 2.47 0.71 13.91
CA ALA A 20 3.22 1.91 14.27
C ALA A 20 4.66 1.60 14.74
N SER A 21 4.85 0.53 15.52
CA SER A 21 6.15 0.14 16.06
C SER A 21 7.16 -0.31 14.99
N HIS A 22 6.75 -1.16 14.05
CA HIS A 22 7.65 -1.59 12.97
C HIS A 22 7.97 -0.45 12.01
N PHE A 23 6.98 0.39 11.69
CA PHE A 23 7.23 1.55 10.85
C PHE A 23 8.19 2.52 11.51
N TRP A 24 8.05 2.77 12.81
CA TRP A 24 9.01 3.55 13.56
C TRP A 24 10.40 2.92 13.52
N ALA A 25 10.52 1.60 13.67
CA ALA A 25 11.79 0.91 13.56
C ALA A 25 12.46 1.13 12.18
N LEU A 26 11.70 1.01 11.07
CA LEU A 26 12.23 1.25 9.73
C LEU A 26 12.77 2.68 9.54
N LEU A 27 12.06 3.67 10.09
CA LEU A 27 12.52 5.06 10.06
C LEU A 27 13.82 5.23 10.86
N MET A 28 13.87 4.65 12.06
CA MET A 28 15.04 4.74 12.95
C MET A 28 16.28 4.06 12.35
N THR A 29 16.09 2.99 11.57
CA THR A 29 17.20 2.30 10.90
C THR A 29 17.55 2.87 9.53
N GLY A 30 16.75 3.82 8.99
CA GLY A 30 16.94 4.37 7.65
C GLY A 30 16.79 3.32 6.55
N THR A 31 15.99 2.28 6.78
CA THR A 31 15.85 1.16 5.85
C THR A 31 15.16 1.61 4.56
N ASP A 32 15.81 1.38 3.41
CA ASP A 32 15.15 1.54 2.11
C ASP A 32 14.13 0.42 1.90
N THR A 33 12.89 0.81 1.60
CA THR A 33 11.75 -0.09 1.40
C THR A 33 11.26 -0.09 -0.06
N ILE A 34 11.93 0.68 -0.92
CA ILE A 34 11.67 0.75 -2.34
C ILE A 34 11.99 -0.60 -2.97
N ARG A 35 11.06 -1.08 -3.79
CA ARG A 35 11.15 -2.38 -4.47
C ARG A 35 10.69 -2.25 -5.91
N GLU A 36 10.98 -3.29 -6.68
CA GLU A 36 10.47 -3.39 -8.03
C GLU A 36 8.95 -3.56 -8.05
N LEU A 37 8.34 -3.03 -9.10
CA LEU A 37 6.92 -3.15 -9.39
C LEU A 37 6.55 -4.62 -9.55
N SER A 38 5.51 -5.06 -8.83
CA SER A 38 5.02 -6.43 -8.97
C SER A 38 4.35 -6.64 -10.33
N SER A 39 4.76 -7.68 -11.04
CA SER A 39 4.12 -8.13 -12.29
C SER A 39 2.67 -8.57 -12.10
N LEU A 40 2.25 -8.85 -10.85
CA LEU A 40 0.86 -9.15 -10.53
C LEU A 40 -0.06 -7.92 -10.70
N ARG A 41 0.48 -6.70 -10.59
CA ARG A 41 -0.30 -5.46 -10.76
C ARG A 41 -0.26 -4.96 -12.19
N TRP A 42 0.94 -4.87 -12.73
CA TRP A 42 1.19 -4.29 -14.05
C TRP A 42 2.24 -5.13 -14.74
N ASP A 43 1.89 -5.66 -15.90
CA ASP A 43 2.82 -6.42 -16.71
C ASP A 43 3.86 -5.48 -17.35
N PRO A 44 5.15 -5.59 -16.97
CA PRO A 44 6.20 -4.74 -17.52
C PRO A 44 6.39 -4.94 -19.02
N ALA A 45 6.03 -6.09 -19.60
CA ALA A 45 6.16 -6.32 -21.03
C ALA A 45 5.35 -5.31 -21.87
N TYR A 46 4.24 -4.80 -21.32
CA TYR A 46 3.35 -3.88 -22.01
C TYR A 46 3.53 -2.42 -21.58
N LEU A 47 3.91 -2.20 -20.33
CA LEU A 47 3.80 -0.88 -19.69
C LEU A 47 5.14 -0.25 -19.31
N TYR A 48 6.26 -0.96 -19.43
CA TYR A 48 7.59 -0.43 -19.14
C TYR A 48 8.32 0.03 -20.41
N GLU A 49 8.94 1.21 -20.34
CA GLU A 49 9.88 1.72 -21.34
C GLU A 49 11.02 2.46 -20.63
N PRO A 50 12.25 1.91 -20.57
CA PRO A 50 13.35 2.54 -19.86
C PRO A 50 13.80 3.88 -20.46
N ASP A 51 13.61 4.09 -21.77
CA ASP A 51 13.91 5.37 -22.41
C ASP A 51 12.78 6.37 -22.16
N LYS A 52 13.09 7.42 -21.38
CA LYS A 52 12.11 8.45 -21.01
C LYS A 52 11.53 9.18 -22.22
N ASP A 53 12.32 9.32 -23.29
CA ASP A 53 11.89 10.03 -24.49
C ASP A 53 10.93 9.18 -25.33
N LEU A 54 10.96 7.85 -25.16
CA LEU A 54 10.09 6.89 -25.84
C LEU A 54 8.89 6.44 -24.99
N ALA A 55 8.86 6.77 -23.70
CA ALA A 55 7.87 6.30 -22.71
C ALA A 55 6.49 7.00 -22.82
N LEU A 56 5.95 7.19 -24.02
CA LEU A 56 4.62 7.78 -24.20
C LEU A 56 3.52 6.79 -23.75
N GLY A 57 2.81 7.10 -22.67
CA GLY A 57 1.77 6.22 -22.10
C GLY A 57 2.31 5.01 -21.33
N LYS A 58 3.62 4.96 -21.08
CA LYS A 58 4.31 3.92 -20.32
C LYS A 58 5.03 4.51 -19.11
N TYR A 59 5.41 3.66 -18.15
CA TYR A 59 6.29 4.08 -17.06
C TYR A 59 7.75 3.78 -17.39
N TYR A 60 8.66 4.65 -16.95
CA TYR A 60 10.11 4.47 -17.12
C TYR A 60 10.85 4.15 -15.81
N SER A 61 10.16 4.22 -14.67
CA SER A 61 10.68 3.73 -13.38
C SER A 61 9.94 2.47 -12.98
N LYS A 62 10.70 1.40 -12.73
CA LYS A 62 10.17 0.14 -12.17
C LYS A 62 10.20 0.10 -10.64
N HIS A 63 10.68 1.15 -9.97
CA HIS A 63 10.87 1.16 -8.53
C HIS A 63 9.85 2.06 -7.82
N GLY A 64 9.31 1.58 -6.70
CA GLY A 64 8.40 2.33 -5.84
C GLY A 64 8.19 1.68 -4.48
N GLY A 65 7.53 2.40 -3.57
CA GLY A 65 7.10 1.87 -2.28
C GLY A 65 5.68 1.33 -2.40
N PHE A 66 5.53 0.02 -2.23
CA PHE A 66 4.25 -0.67 -2.42
C PHE A 66 3.84 -1.44 -1.16
N VAL A 67 2.53 -1.43 -0.91
CA VAL A 67 1.88 -2.39 0.00
C VAL A 67 2.01 -3.78 -0.60
N LEU A 68 2.32 -4.79 0.20
CA LEU A 68 2.33 -6.19 -0.26
C LEU A 68 0.93 -6.65 -0.73
N GLU A 69 0.89 -7.46 -1.79
CA GLU A 69 -0.32 -7.95 -2.44
C GLU A 69 -1.29 -8.64 -1.46
N GLU A 70 -0.76 -9.44 -0.55
CA GLU A 70 -1.54 -10.15 0.49
C GLU A 70 -2.38 -9.19 1.35
N HIS A 71 -1.84 -8.01 1.66
CA HIS A 71 -2.54 -6.99 2.45
C HIS A 71 -3.43 -6.08 1.60
N LEU A 72 -3.15 -5.94 0.30
CA LEU A 72 -4.02 -5.19 -0.59
C LEU A 72 -5.30 -5.99 -0.91
N MET A 73 -5.18 -7.31 -1.04
CA MET A 73 -6.27 -8.20 -1.43
C MET A 73 -7.02 -8.78 -0.23
N GLY A 74 -6.34 -8.97 0.91
CA GLY A 74 -6.93 -9.45 2.15
C GLY A 74 -7.98 -8.50 2.70
N PHE A 75 -9.08 -9.07 3.21
CA PHE A 75 -10.11 -8.36 3.94
C PHE A 75 -11.01 -9.34 4.71
N ASP A 76 -11.23 -9.13 6.01
CA ASP A 76 -12.15 -9.95 6.80
C ASP A 76 -13.61 -9.50 6.60
N ALA A 77 -14.21 -9.93 5.50
CA ALA A 77 -15.58 -9.56 5.16
C ALA A 77 -16.61 -9.97 6.24
N ALA A 78 -16.42 -11.14 6.86
CA ALA A 78 -17.36 -11.67 7.84
C ALA A 78 -17.36 -10.82 9.11
N PHE A 79 -16.18 -10.38 9.56
CA PHE A 79 -16.05 -9.46 10.70
C PHE A 79 -16.83 -8.16 10.51
N PHE A 80 -16.82 -7.62 9.28
CA PHE A 80 -17.58 -6.42 8.90
C PHE A 80 -19.03 -6.69 8.47
N GLY A 81 -19.53 -7.92 8.63
CA GLY A 81 -20.91 -8.28 8.30
C GLY A 81 -21.22 -8.28 6.79
N MET A 82 -20.21 -8.50 5.95
CA MET A 82 -20.30 -8.51 4.50
C MET A 82 -20.08 -9.91 3.93
N SER A 83 -20.74 -10.20 2.80
CA SER A 83 -20.41 -11.40 2.02
C SER A 83 -19.09 -11.20 1.28
N GLY A 84 -18.34 -12.28 1.03
CA GLY A 84 -17.12 -12.21 0.22
C GLY A 84 -17.35 -11.66 -1.19
N LYS A 85 -18.52 -11.93 -1.78
CA LYS A 85 -18.92 -11.36 -3.09
C LYS A 85 -19.08 -9.84 -3.03
N THR A 86 -19.72 -9.34 -1.98
CA THR A 86 -19.87 -7.90 -1.76
C THR A 86 -18.51 -7.25 -1.55
N ALA A 87 -17.68 -7.83 -0.67
CA ALA A 87 -16.35 -7.31 -0.38
C ALA A 87 -15.44 -7.24 -1.62
N ALA A 88 -15.53 -8.22 -2.53
CA ALA A 88 -14.76 -8.22 -3.77
C ALA A 88 -15.09 -7.04 -4.72
N LEU A 89 -16.27 -6.44 -4.58
CA LEU A 89 -16.70 -5.27 -5.35
C LEU A 89 -16.34 -3.94 -4.67
N ILE A 90 -15.85 -3.97 -3.43
CA ILE A 90 -15.47 -2.77 -2.69
C ILE A 90 -14.03 -2.40 -3.04
N ASP A 91 -13.83 -1.10 -3.30
CA ASP A 91 -12.52 -0.54 -3.57
C ASP A 91 -11.51 -0.93 -2.45
N PRO A 92 -10.29 -1.38 -2.80
CA PRO A 92 -9.29 -1.79 -1.81
C PRO A 92 -8.92 -0.73 -0.77
N LEU A 93 -9.01 0.57 -1.11
CA LEU A 93 -8.75 1.67 -0.16
C LEU A 93 -9.86 1.78 0.88
N GLN A 94 -11.11 1.56 0.48
CA GLN A 94 -12.24 1.56 1.41
C GLN A 94 -12.17 0.38 2.38
N ARG A 95 -11.84 -0.82 1.87
CA ARG A 95 -11.60 -2.01 2.71
C ARG A 95 -10.48 -1.79 3.74
N ASN A 96 -9.34 -1.24 3.29
CA ASN A 96 -8.26 -0.85 4.18
C ASN A 96 -8.71 0.17 5.24
N SER A 97 -9.52 1.16 4.83
CA SER A 97 -9.99 2.20 5.76
C SER A 97 -10.86 1.62 6.89
N LEU A 98 -11.65 0.58 6.61
CA LEU A 98 -12.44 -0.12 7.62
C LEU A 98 -11.57 -0.85 8.64
N GLU A 99 -10.57 -1.61 8.18
CA GLU A 99 -9.65 -2.35 9.05
C GLU A 99 -8.79 -1.41 9.90
N VAL A 100 -8.23 -0.37 9.29
CA VAL A 100 -7.43 0.64 10.00
C VAL A 100 -8.30 1.39 11.01
N GLY A 101 -9.52 1.80 10.62
CA GLY A 101 -10.44 2.50 11.52
C GLY A 101 -10.79 1.65 12.74
N TYR A 102 -11.10 0.36 12.53
CA TYR A 102 -11.32 -0.58 13.63
C TYR A 102 -10.07 -0.72 14.51
N GLY A 103 -8.89 -0.90 13.91
CA GLY A 103 -7.63 -1.04 14.65
C GLY A 103 -7.30 0.15 15.53
N ILE A 104 -7.55 1.38 15.05
CA ILE A 104 -7.38 2.61 15.82
C ILE A 104 -8.36 2.65 17.00
N LEU A 105 -9.63 2.34 16.76
CA LEU A 105 -10.64 2.32 17.82
C LEU A 105 -10.29 1.29 18.90
N HIS A 106 -9.90 0.08 18.50
CA HIS A 106 -9.47 -0.96 19.42
C HIS A 106 -8.23 -0.56 20.23
N GLN A 107 -7.22 0.06 19.60
CA GLN A 107 -6.05 0.61 20.30
C GLN A 107 -6.42 1.74 21.27
N ALA A 108 -7.47 2.51 20.96
CA ALA A 108 -8.02 3.53 21.85
C ALA A 108 -8.87 2.95 23.00
N GLY A 109 -8.97 1.63 23.12
CA GLY A 109 -9.72 0.93 24.17
C GLY A 109 -11.21 0.76 23.86
N TRP A 110 -11.65 1.03 22.63
CA TRP A 110 -13.01 0.71 22.20
C TRP A 110 -13.10 -0.78 21.85
N ASN A 111 -13.90 -1.49 22.64
CA ASN A 111 -14.16 -2.91 22.46
C ASN A 111 -15.60 -3.07 21.96
N LYS A 112 -15.77 -3.78 20.85
CA LYS A 112 -17.06 -4.14 20.27
C LYS A 112 -17.61 -5.40 20.94
#